data_AF-A0A1V4X0C2-F1
#
_entry.id   AF-A0A1V4X0C2-F1
#
_cell.length_a   1.000
_cell.length_b   1.000
_cell.length_c   1.000
_cell.angle_alpha   90.00
_cell.angle_beta   90.00
_cell.angle_gamma   90.00
#
_symmetry.space_group_name_H-M   'P 1'
#
loop_
_entity.id
_entity.type
_entity.pdbx_description
1 polymer ?
#
loop_
_entity_poly.entity_id
_entity_poly.type
_entity_poly.pdbx_seq_one_letter_code
_entity_poly.pdbx_strand_id
1 'polypeptide(L)'
;MSQDHYRSLVDLSPDIIYRLDRDGRILFISNAVRQLGYDPEELTGKPFENIVHPEDRRKGPVHFVERRVGSRSMRRLEMRLVKKNKGVQDYSLAQVTVEVTARGKWDVSDHDISTPRKRFLYSQGVARDVTERKRMEEEREKLIVELKEALLRVRTLSGLLPICSSCKKIRDDEGRWQPLEDYIRDHSEAEFTHTICPECAKKTYPNYFK
;
A
#
# COMPACT_ATOMS: atom_id res chain seq x y z
N MET A 1 -39.33 5.61 16.89
CA MET A 1 -38.56 5.93 15.67
C MET A 1 -38.50 4.66 14.83
N SER A 2 -39.27 4.59 13.73
CA SER A 2 -39.49 3.35 12.96
C SER A 2 -38.22 2.84 12.29
N GLN A 3 -38.08 1.51 12.13
CA GLN A 3 -36.97 0.84 11.41
C GLN A 3 -36.70 1.46 10.03
N ASP A 4 -37.71 2.05 9.39
CA ASP A 4 -37.65 2.58 8.03
C ASP A 4 -36.76 3.81 7.89
N HIS A 5 -36.74 4.70 8.89
CA HIS A 5 -35.90 5.91 8.84
C HIS A 5 -34.40 5.60 8.99
N TYR A 6 -34.06 4.55 9.74
CA TYR A 6 -32.68 4.09 9.85
C TYR A 6 -32.22 3.37 8.58
N ARG A 7 -33.11 2.60 7.94
CA ARG A 7 -32.83 1.94 6.66
C ARG A 7 -32.53 2.97 5.56
N SER A 8 -33.31 4.04 5.46
CA SER A 8 -33.08 5.08 4.45
C SER A 8 -31.72 5.79 4.61
N LEU A 9 -31.26 6.02 5.85
CA LEU A 9 -29.96 6.64 6.08
C LEU A 9 -28.79 5.72 5.72
N VAL A 10 -28.94 4.42 6.01
CA VAL A 10 -27.92 3.40 5.70
C VAL A 10 -27.82 3.16 4.19
N ASP A 11 -28.93 3.23 3.46
CA ASP A 11 -28.96 2.99 2.01
C ASP A 11 -28.36 4.14 1.17
N LEU A 12 -28.19 5.33 1.75
CA LEU A 12 -27.48 6.44 1.11
C LEU A 12 -25.95 6.30 1.16
N SER A 13 -25.44 5.39 2.00
CA SER A 13 -23.99 5.16 2.13
C SER A 13 -23.45 4.36 0.94
N PRO A 14 -22.36 4.81 0.29
CA PRO A 14 -21.66 4.00 -0.70
C PRO A 14 -20.89 2.83 -0.06
N ASP A 15 -20.55 2.95 1.23
CA ASP A 15 -19.89 1.89 2.00
C ASP A 15 -20.89 0.77 2.34
N ILE A 16 -20.44 -0.48 2.29
CA ILE A 16 -21.23 -1.65 2.65
C ILE A 16 -21.31 -1.74 4.18
N ILE A 17 -22.52 -1.53 4.71
CA ILE A 17 -22.78 -1.61 6.14
C ILE A 17 -23.40 -2.97 6.43
N TYR A 18 -22.86 -3.69 7.41
CA TYR A 18 -23.30 -5.04 7.71
C TYR A 18 -23.39 -5.32 9.21
N ARG A 19 -24.16 -6.36 9.56
CA ARG A 19 -24.20 -6.95 10.90
C ARG A 19 -24.07 -8.45 10.80
N LEU A 20 -23.23 -9.04 11.64
CA LEU A 20 -23.02 -10.48 11.73
C LEU A 20 -23.43 -10.98 13.11
N ASP A 21 -24.01 -12.17 13.17
CA ASP A 21 -24.25 -12.87 14.43
C ASP A 21 -22.94 -13.42 15.03
N ARG A 22 -23.06 -14.19 16.11
CA ARG A 22 -21.93 -14.86 16.75
C ARG A 22 -21.20 -15.83 15.82
N ASP A 23 -21.88 -16.43 14.87
CA ASP A 23 -21.34 -17.46 13.97
C ASP A 23 -20.84 -16.84 12.64
N GLY A 24 -20.84 -15.51 12.53
CA GLY A 24 -20.39 -14.79 11.33
C GLY A 24 -21.42 -14.77 10.19
N ARG A 25 -22.68 -15.09 10.49
CA ARG A 25 -23.78 -15.04 9.52
C ARG A 25 -24.37 -13.64 9.44
N ILE A 26 -24.74 -13.25 8.23
CA ILE A 26 -25.23 -11.90 7.95
C ILE A 26 -26.65 -11.74 8.55
N LEU A 27 -26.79 -10.93 9.58
CA LEU A 27 -28.07 -10.48 10.14
C LEU A 27 -28.65 -9.31 9.34
N PHE A 28 -27.78 -8.50 8.75
CA PHE A 28 -28.14 -7.34 7.95
C PHE A 28 -26.97 -6.99 7.02
N ILE A 29 -27.27 -6.53 5.82
CA ILE A 29 -26.32 -5.94 4.90
C ILE A 29 -27.03 -4.85 4.09
N SER A 30 -26.39 -3.69 3.89
CA SER A 30 -26.98 -2.56 3.17
C SER A 30 -27.09 -2.83 1.67
N ASN A 31 -27.95 -2.05 1.00
CA ASN A 31 -28.12 -2.13 -0.45
C ASN A 31 -26.83 -1.86 -1.24
N ALA A 32 -25.84 -1.21 -0.63
CA ALA A 32 -24.53 -1.01 -1.24
C ALA A 32 -23.84 -2.32 -1.67
N VAL A 33 -24.21 -3.49 -1.13
CA VAL A 33 -23.66 -4.79 -1.60
C VAL A 33 -24.03 -5.12 -3.06
N ARG A 34 -25.06 -4.46 -3.61
CA ARG A 34 -25.44 -4.56 -5.03
C ARG A 34 -24.32 -4.13 -5.97
N GLN A 35 -23.38 -3.29 -5.52
CA GLN A 35 -22.18 -2.93 -6.29
C GLN A 35 -21.26 -4.13 -6.56
N LEU A 36 -21.37 -5.17 -5.73
CA LEU A 36 -20.70 -6.46 -5.90
C LEU A 36 -21.52 -7.44 -6.74
N GLY A 37 -22.71 -7.05 -7.19
CA GLY A 37 -23.64 -7.90 -7.93
C GLY A 37 -24.52 -8.80 -7.07
N TYR A 38 -24.53 -8.61 -5.75
CA TYR A 38 -25.37 -9.40 -4.83
C TYR A 38 -26.62 -8.64 -4.37
N ASP A 39 -27.70 -9.36 -4.13
CA ASP A 39 -28.90 -8.86 -3.47
C ASP A 39 -28.81 -9.07 -1.94
N PRO A 40 -29.13 -8.09 -1.07
CA PRO A 40 -29.08 -8.28 0.38
C PRO A 40 -29.84 -9.51 0.88
N GLU A 41 -31.00 -9.79 0.29
CA GLU A 41 -31.88 -10.91 0.63
C GLU A 41 -31.22 -12.26 0.35
N GLU A 42 -30.32 -12.33 -0.64
CA GLU A 42 -29.63 -13.56 -0.97
C GLU A 42 -28.49 -13.88 0.00
N LEU A 43 -27.97 -12.86 0.70
CA LEU A 43 -26.85 -12.97 1.62
C LEU A 43 -27.33 -13.09 3.08
N THR A 44 -28.52 -12.61 3.40
CA THR A 44 -29.07 -12.66 4.74
C THR A 44 -29.15 -14.11 5.25
N GLY A 45 -28.64 -14.37 6.46
CA GLY A 45 -28.51 -15.69 7.09
C GLY A 45 -27.33 -16.54 6.60
N LYS A 46 -26.64 -16.14 5.53
CA LYS A 46 -25.46 -16.84 5.01
C LYS A 46 -24.18 -16.35 5.70
N PRO A 47 -23.12 -17.18 5.73
CA PRO A 47 -21.81 -16.75 6.22
C PRO A 47 -21.25 -15.57 5.41
N PHE A 48 -20.67 -14.59 6.10
CA PHE A 48 -20.02 -13.44 5.45
C PHE A 48 -18.84 -13.84 4.55
N GLU A 49 -18.15 -14.94 4.89
CA GLU A 49 -17.04 -15.49 4.10
C GLU A 49 -17.40 -15.85 2.66
N ASN A 50 -18.69 -16.04 2.34
CA ASN A 50 -19.13 -16.34 0.98
C ASN A 50 -18.79 -15.23 -0.02
N ILE A 51 -18.77 -13.97 0.44
CA ILE A 51 -18.41 -12.80 -0.38
C ILE A 51 -16.95 -12.37 -0.16
N VAL A 52 -16.18 -13.09 0.66
CA VAL A 52 -14.75 -12.83 0.90
C VAL A 52 -13.91 -13.68 -0.06
N HIS A 53 -12.82 -13.09 -0.55
CA HIS A 53 -11.86 -13.77 -1.42
C HIS A 53 -11.27 -15.01 -0.73
N PRO A 54 -11.16 -16.17 -1.43
CA PRO A 54 -10.73 -17.43 -0.83
C PRO A 54 -9.41 -17.36 -0.04
N GLU A 55 -8.43 -16.61 -0.52
CA GLU A 55 -7.15 -16.42 0.17
C GLU A 55 -7.30 -15.68 1.51
N ASP A 56 -8.24 -14.74 1.59
CA ASP A 56 -8.50 -13.96 2.80
C ASP A 56 -9.36 -14.74 3.81
N ARG A 57 -10.03 -15.83 3.40
CA ARG A 57 -10.79 -16.72 4.30
C ARG A 57 -9.90 -17.45 5.31
N ARG A 58 -8.63 -17.71 4.96
CA ARG A 58 -7.66 -18.40 5.83
C ARG A 58 -7.38 -17.67 7.14
N LYS A 59 -7.76 -16.39 7.25
CA LYS A 59 -7.66 -15.57 8.45
C LYS A 59 -8.63 -16.01 9.57
N GLY A 60 -9.61 -16.86 9.26
CA GLY A 60 -10.48 -17.55 10.21
C GLY A 60 -11.68 -16.72 10.73
N PRO A 61 -12.70 -17.37 11.31
CA PRO A 61 -13.97 -16.73 11.71
C PRO A 61 -13.83 -15.62 12.76
N VAL A 62 -12.78 -15.69 13.58
CA VAL A 62 -12.46 -14.69 14.61
C VAL A 62 -12.08 -13.32 13.99
N HIS A 63 -11.70 -13.27 12.71
CA HIS A 63 -11.35 -12.01 12.04
C HIS A 63 -12.57 -11.29 11.46
N PHE A 64 -13.66 -11.99 11.15
CA PHE A 64 -14.89 -11.39 10.62
C PHE A 64 -15.82 -10.90 11.73
N VAL A 65 -15.86 -11.62 12.85
CA VAL A 65 -16.69 -11.28 14.01
C VAL A 65 -15.86 -10.53 15.04
N GLU A 66 -15.99 -9.21 15.09
CA GLU A 66 -15.29 -8.39 16.08
C GLU A 66 -15.93 -8.59 17.47
N ARG A 67 -15.19 -9.31 18.34
CA ARG A 67 -15.58 -9.64 19.72
C ARG A 67 -14.65 -8.99 20.75
N ARG A 68 -13.75 -8.09 20.36
CA ARG A 68 -12.90 -7.36 21.33
C ARG A 68 -13.65 -6.14 21.87
N VAL A 69 -13.32 -5.78 23.11
CA VAL A 69 -13.92 -4.65 23.86
C VAL A 69 -12.82 -3.61 24.13
N GLY A 70 -13.21 -2.34 24.29
CA GLY A 70 -12.30 -1.25 24.67
C GLY A 70 -11.28 -0.89 23.58
N SER A 71 -10.10 -0.40 23.95
CA SER A 71 -9.05 0.04 23.01
C SER A 71 -8.53 -1.06 22.06
N ARG A 72 -8.87 -2.33 22.31
CA ARG A 72 -8.54 -3.47 21.44
C ARG A 72 -9.56 -3.69 20.31
N SER A 73 -10.70 -2.99 20.29
CA SER A 73 -11.81 -3.20 19.35
C SER A 73 -11.74 -2.37 18.06
N MET A 74 -10.60 -1.77 17.73
CA MET A 74 -10.46 -0.86 16.58
C MET A 74 -9.31 -1.30 15.67
N ARG A 75 -9.41 -2.49 15.08
CA ARG A 75 -8.50 -2.88 13.99
C ARG A 75 -9.21 -2.64 12.66
N ARG A 76 -8.65 -1.72 11.89
CA ARG A 76 -8.93 -1.55 10.47
C ARG A 76 -8.31 -2.75 9.74
N LEU A 77 -9.14 -3.54 9.07
CA LEU A 77 -8.72 -4.77 8.39
C LEU A 77 -8.94 -4.62 6.90
N GLU A 78 -7.90 -4.90 6.12
CA GLU A 78 -8.01 -4.95 4.66
C GLU A 78 -8.32 -6.39 4.22
N MET A 79 -9.30 -6.52 3.33
CA MET A 79 -9.66 -7.79 2.70
C MET A 79 -10.25 -7.57 1.31
N ARG A 80 -10.22 -8.62 0.49
CA ARG A 80 -10.82 -8.60 -0.83
C ARG A 80 -12.22 -9.22 -0.78
N LEU A 81 -13.20 -8.51 -1.32
CA LEU A 81 -14.53 -9.06 -1.57
C LEU A 81 -14.65 -9.47 -3.03
N VAL A 82 -15.29 -10.61 -3.27
CA VAL A 82 -15.53 -11.13 -4.61
C VAL A 82 -16.83 -10.55 -5.15
N LYS A 83 -16.84 -10.18 -6.43
CA LYS A 83 -18.09 -9.84 -7.13
C LYS A 83 -18.78 -11.12 -7.61
N LYS A 84 -20.10 -11.10 -7.66
CA LYS A 84 -20.92 -12.19 -8.17
C LYS A 84 -20.74 -12.29 -9.69
N ASN A 85 -19.88 -13.21 -10.13
CA ASN A 85 -19.66 -13.44 -11.55
C ASN A 85 -20.71 -14.45 -12.07
N LYS A 86 -21.54 -14.08 -13.05
CA LYS A 86 -22.69 -14.89 -13.51
C LYS A 86 -22.32 -16.07 -14.44
N GLY A 87 -21.05 -16.41 -14.64
CA GLY A 87 -20.69 -17.45 -15.61
C GLY A 87 -19.30 -18.06 -15.56
N VAL A 88 -18.35 -17.55 -14.77
CA VAL A 88 -17.00 -18.14 -14.69
C VAL A 88 -16.55 -18.13 -13.23
N GLN A 89 -16.14 -19.29 -12.70
CA GLN A 89 -15.49 -19.41 -11.38
C GLN A 89 -14.05 -18.88 -11.41
N ASP A 90 -13.83 -17.76 -12.10
CA ASP A 90 -12.56 -17.05 -12.08
C ASP A 90 -12.67 -15.90 -11.08
N TYR A 91 -12.24 -16.16 -9.85
CA TYR A 91 -12.21 -15.20 -8.76
C TYR A 91 -11.16 -14.09 -8.97
N SER A 92 -10.27 -14.23 -9.97
CA SER A 92 -9.17 -13.30 -10.20
C SER A 92 -9.59 -12.00 -10.90
N LEU A 93 -10.70 -12.00 -11.65
CA LEU A 93 -11.04 -10.91 -12.56
C LEU A 93 -12.05 -9.89 -12.01
N ALA A 94 -12.76 -10.18 -10.92
CA ALA A 94 -13.80 -9.31 -10.40
C ALA A 94 -13.82 -9.28 -8.86
N GLN A 95 -12.88 -8.54 -8.27
CA GLN A 95 -12.81 -8.30 -6.82
C GLN A 95 -12.68 -6.80 -6.51
N VAL A 96 -13.01 -6.43 -5.29
CA VAL A 96 -12.72 -5.11 -4.73
C VAL A 96 -11.99 -5.25 -3.42
N THR A 97 -11.03 -4.36 -3.19
CA THR A 97 -10.30 -4.26 -1.93
C THR A 97 -11.10 -3.36 -1.01
N VAL A 98 -11.54 -3.90 0.12
CA VAL A 98 -12.29 -3.15 1.12
C VAL A 98 -11.48 -2.98 2.40
N GLU A 99 -11.65 -1.80 2.99
CA GLU A 99 -11.21 -1.49 4.33
C GLU A 99 -12.39 -1.70 5.28
N VAL A 100 -12.25 -2.66 6.19
CA VAL A 100 -13.30 -3.07 7.12
C VAL A 100 -13.03 -2.51 8.50
N THR A 101 -14.02 -1.81 9.05
CA THR A 101 -14.06 -1.42 10.46
C THR A 101 -15.29 -2.02 11.10
N ALA A 102 -15.10 -2.85 12.12
CA ALA A 102 -16.18 -3.51 12.84
C ALA A 102 -16.13 -3.22 14.34
N ARG A 103 -17.28 -3.32 15.01
CA ARG A 103 -17.43 -3.26 16.47
C ARG A 103 -18.39 -4.34 16.93
N GLY A 104 -18.04 -5.01 18.03
CA GLY A 104 -18.94 -5.90 18.74
C GLY A 104 -20.02 -5.12 19.51
N LYS A 105 -21.20 -5.71 19.64
CA LYS A 105 -22.28 -5.26 20.51
C LYS A 105 -22.54 -6.30 21.58
N TRP A 106 -22.74 -5.83 22.80
CA TRP A 106 -22.94 -6.62 24.00
C TRP A 106 -24.24 -6.21 24.68
N ASP A 107 -24.73 -7.07 25.56
CA ASP A 107 -25.92 -6.83 26.38
C ASP A 107 -25.75 -5.67 27.38
N VAL A 108 -24.51 -5.39 27.80
CA VAL A 108 -24.14 -4.26 28.66
C VAL A 108 -23.19 -3.30 27.94
N SER A 109 -23.09 -2.06 28.45
CA SER A 109 -22.20 -1.04 27.89
C SER A 109 -20.76 -1.52 27.80
N ASP A 110 -20.07 -1.17 26.71
CA ASP A 110 -18.66 -1.50 26.50
C ASP A 110 -17.75 -0.98 27.62
N HIS A 111 -18.15 0.12 28.27
CA HIS A 111 -17.39 0.79 29.34
C HIS A 111 -17.63 0.20 30.73
N ASP A 112 -18.62 -0.68 30.88
CA ASP A 112 -18.93 -1.28 32.17
C ASP A 112 -18.04 -2.52 32.41
N ILE A 113 -16.97 -2.36 33.18
CA ILE A 113 -16.00 -3.42 33.48
C ILE A 113 -16.48 -4.29 34.66
N SER A 114 -17.55 -3.87 35.35
CA SER A 114 -18.03 -4.50 36.59
C SER A 114 -18.78 -5.81 36.35
N THR A 115 -19.24 -6.06 35.13
CA THR A 115 -20.00 -7.27 34.79
C THR A 115 -19.05 -8.36 34.24
N PRO A 116 -18.78 -9.46 34.98
CA PRO A 116 -17.78 -10.46 34.59
C PRO A 116 -18.18 -11.35 33.40
N ARG A 117 -19.45 -11.30 32.95
CA ARG A 117 -19.94 -12.05 31.79
C ARG A 117 -20.80 -11.18 30.89
N LYS A 118 -20.16 -10.36 30.05
CA LYS A 118 -20.85 -9.68 28.94
C LYS A 118 -21.29 -10.72 27.91
N ARG A 119 -22.57 -10.71 27.52
CA ARG A 119 -23.07 -11.57 26.45
C ARG A 119 -22.92 -10.86 25.11
N PHE A 120 -22.14 -11.46 24.21
CA PHE A 120 -22.03 -10.99 22.84
C PHE A 120 -23.38 -11.12 22.12
N LEU A 121 -23.83 -10.05 21.47
CA LEU A 121 -25.07 -10.03 20.69
C LEU A 121 -24.78 -10.20 19.19
N TYR A 122 -24.02 -9.27 18.61
CA TYR A 122 -23.66 -9.27 17.19
C TYR A 122 -22.47 -8.35 16.95
N SER A 123 -21.81 -8.45 15.80
CA SER A 123 -20.85 -7.44 15.34
C SER A 123 -21.48 -6.61 14.24
N GLN A 124 -21.26 -5.31 14.24
CA GLN A 124 -21.63 -4.43 13.13
C GLN A 124 -20.38 -3.82 12.53
N GLY A 125 -20.34 -3.67 11.21
CA GLY A 125 -19.18 -3.11 10.53
C GLY A 125 -19.54 -2.36 9.28
N VAL A 126 -18.53 -1.64 8.79
CA VAL A 126 -18.55 -0.89 7.55
C VAL A 126 -17.37 -1.38 6.73
N ALA A 127 -17.62 -1.77 5.48
CA ALA A 127 -16.63 -2.13 4.49
C ALA A 127 -16.62 -1.04 3.41
N ARG A 128 -15.56 -0.25 3.41
CA ARG A 128 -15.34 0.84 2.45
C ARG A 128 -14.53 0.34 1.28
N ASP A 129 -14.98 0.59 0.06
CA ASP A 129 -14.18 0.31 -1.13
C ASP A 129 -12.97 1.25 -1.17
N VAL A 130 -11.77 0.67 -1.21
CA VAL A 130 -10.50 1.38 -1.31
C VAL A 130 -9.70 0.92 -2.53
N THR A 131 -10.35 0.24 -3.48
CA THR A 131 -9.71 -0.35 -4.67
C THR A 131 -8.99 0.71 -5.48
N GLU A 132 -9.67 1.81 -5.83
CA GLU A 132 -9.07 2.90 -6.61
C GLU A 132 -7.95 3.60 -5.84
N ARG A 133 -8.18 3.87 -4.55
CA ARG A 133 -7.17 4.49 -3.68
C ARG A 133 -5.89 3.66 -3.63
N LYS A 134 -6.01 2.34 -3.46
CA LYS A 134 -4.86 1.43 -3.41
C LYS A 134 -4.13 1.34 -4.75
N ARG A 135 -4.86 1.29 -5.87
CA ARG A 135 -4.23 1.29 -7.21
C ARG A 135 -3.43 2.56 -7.46
N MET A 136 -3.95 3.72 -7.08
CA MET A 136 -3.23 4.99 -7.19
C MET A 136 -1.99 5.05 -6.29
N GLU A 137 -2.09 4.51 -5.06
CA GLU A 137 -0.95 4.41 -4.14
C GLU A 137 0.16 3.50 -4.71
N GLU A 138 -0.20 2.32 -5.20
CA GLU A 138 0.73 1.36 -5.82
C GLU A 138 1.39 1.90 -7.09
N GLU A 139 0.61 2.55 -7.98
CA GLU A 139 1.14 3.17 -9.20
C GLU A 139 2.11 4.31 -8.86
N ARG A 140 1.77 5.14 -7.87
CA ARG A 140 2.66 6.21 -7.40
C ARG A 140 3.97 5.65 -6.85
N GLU A 141 3.92 4.60 -6.03
CA GLU A 141 5.12 3.96 -5.50
C GLU A 141 6.00 3.39 -6.61
N LYS A 142 5.39 2.76 -7.62
CA LYS A 142 6.09 2.26 -8.79
C LYS A 142 6.80 3.39 -9.56
N LEU A 143 6.10 4.50 -9.83
CA LEU A 143 6.69 5.67 -10.49
C LEU A 143 7.83 6.30 -9.69
N ILE A 144 7.74 6.30 -8.35
CA ILE A 144 8.83 6.78 -7.48
C ILE A 144 10.07 5.90 -7.65
N VAL A 145 9.91 4.57 -7.71
CA VAL A 145 11.03 3.65 -7.94
C VAL A 145 11.65 3.88 -9.32
N GLU A 146 10.82 3.95 -10.37
CA GLU A 146 11.30 4.21 -11.74
C GLU A 146 12.02 5.55 -11.86
N LEU A 147 11.52 6.61 -11.22
CA LEU A 147 12.17 7.93 -11.21
C LEU A 147 13.52 7.89 -10.49
N LYS A 148 13.62 7.19 -9.36
CA LYS A 148 14.88 7.01 -8.64
C LYS A 148 15.92 6.27 -9.49
N GLU A 149 15.52 5.21 -10.19
CA GLU A 149 16.40 4.50 -11.11
C GLU A 149 16.83 5.37 -12.30
N ALA A 150 15.92 6.16 -12.86
CA ALA A 150 16.25 7.11 -13.93
C ALA A 150 17.26 8.17 -13.47
N LEU A 151 17.11 8.70 -12.26
CA LEU A 151 18.06 9.66 -11.68
C LEU A 151 19.46 9.05 -11.51
N LEU A 152 19.55 7.78 -11.08
CA LEU A 152 20.83 7.08 -10.98
C LEU A 152 21.52 6.92 -12.35
N ARG A 153 20.77 6.73 -13.43
CA ARG A 153 21.34 6.65 -14.79
C ARG A 153 21.94 7.99 -15.25
N VAL A 154 21.27 9.10 -14.99
CA VAL A 154 21.77 10.45 -15.37
C VAL A 154 23.04 10.84 -14.60
N ARG A 155 23.23 10.32 -13.37
CA ARG A 155 24.45 10.55 -12.57
C ARG A 155 25.68 9.77 -13.04
N THR A 156 25.57 8.95 -14.08
CA THR A 156 26.74 8.32 -14.69
C THR A 156 27.28 9.24 -15.78
N LEU A 157 28.58 9.59 -15.70
CA LEU A 157 29.32 10.21 -16.81
C LEU A 157 29.18 9.30 -18.04
N SER A 158 28.19 9.57 -18.88
CA SER A 158 27.78 8.73 -19.99
C SER A 158 27.92 9.50 -21.30
N GLY A 159 28.56 8.87 -22.29
CA GLY A 159 28.85 9.47 -23.60
C GLY A 159 30.35 9.60 -23.90
N LEU A 160 30.66 10.13 -25.08
CA LEU A 160 32.03 10.45 -25.49
C LEU A 160 32.40 11.83 -24.94
N LEU A 161 33.26 11.87 -23.92
CA LEU A 161 33.75 13.14 -23.37
C LEU A 161 34.85 13.73 -24.28
N PRO A 162 34.66 14.92 -24.86
CA PRO A 162 35.63 15.54 -25.75
C PRO A 162 36.83 16.10 -24.96
N ILE A 163 37.96 15.40 -25.01
CA ILE A 163 39.23 15.88 -24.45
C ILE A 163 40.16 16.42 -25.54
N CYS A 164 40.97 17.43 -25.20
CA CYS A 164 42.01 17.93 -26.07
C CYS A 164 43.17 16.93 -26.09
N SER A 165 43.56 16.46 -27.27
CA SER A 165 44.65 15.49 -27.42
C SER A 165 45.99 16.02 -26.90
N SER A 166 46.21 17.34 -26.99
CA SER A 166 47.48 18.01 -26.67
C SER A 166 47.62 18.37 -25.18
N CYS A 167 46.60 18.99 -24.58
CA CYS A 167 46.67 19.50 -23.20
C CYS A 167 45.75 18.78 -22.21
N LYS A 168 44.98 17.79 -22.66
CA LYS A 168 44.07 16.95 -21.86
C LYS A 168 42.94 17.69 -21.12
N LYS A 169 42.75 18.99 -21.37
CA LYS A 169 41.52 19.71 -20.99
C LYS A 169 40.30 19.04 -21.59
N ILE A 170 39.17 19.13 -20.90
CA ILE A 170 37.86 18.64 -21.34
C ILE A 170 36.98 19.82 -21.73
N ARG A 171 36.12 19.61 -22.73
CA ARG A 171 35.14 20.62 -23.17
C ARG A 171 33.78 20.36 -22.50
N ASP A 172 33.26 21.38 -21.81
CA ASP A 172 31.95 21.32 -21.15
C ASP A 172 30.78 21.46 -22.14
N ASP A 173 29.55 21.36 -21.63
CA ASP A 173 28.32 21.42 -22.43
C ASP A 173 28.09 22.80 -23.06
N GLU A 174 28.70 23.85 -22.51
CA GLU A 174 28.69 25.20 -23.09
C GLU A 174 29.87 25.48 -24.03
N GLY A 175 30.71 24.47 -24.30
CA GLY A 175 31.80 24.54 -25.26
C GLY A 175 33.11 25.15 -24.73
N ARG A 176 33.21 25.43 -23.44
CA ARG A 176 34.42 25.97 -22.79
C ARG A 176 35.40 24.85 -22.42
N TRP A 177 36.68 25.17 -22.40
CA TRP A 177 37.74 24.21 -22.07
C TRP A 177 38.25 24.39 -20.64
N GLN A 178 38.18 23.34 -19.84
CA GLN A 178 38.61 23.35 -18.44
C GLN A 178 39.46 22.12 -18.08
N PRO A 179 40.20 22.16 -16.95
CA PRO A 179 40.88 20.98 -16.41
C PRO A 179 39.89 19.82 -16.19
N LEU A 180 40.37 18.59 -16.35
CA LEU A 180 39.53 17.40 -16.22
C LEU A 180 39.04 17.22 -14.78
N GLU A 181 39.88 17.57 -13.82
CA GLU A 181 39.61 17.45 -12.39
C GLU A 181 38.42 18.32 -11.97
N ASP A 182 38.32 19.52 -12.54
CA ASP A 182 37.23 20.46 -12.27
C ASP A 182 35.92 19.93 -12.88
N TYR A 183 35.96 19.49 -14.15
CA TYR A 183 34.79 18.89 -14.79
C TYR A 183 34.27 17.67 -14.04
N ILE A 184 35.14 16.73 -13.64
CA ILE A 184 34.73 15.53 -12.92
C ILE A 184 34.15 15.88 -11.55
N ARG A 185 34.70 16.89 -10.85
CA ARG A 185 34.17 17.34 -9.56
C ARG A 185 32.78 17.98 -9.68
N ASP A 186 32.56 18.73 -10.74
CA ASP A 186 31.27 19.41 -10.97
C ASP A 186 30.19 18.45 -11.50
N HIS A 187 30.59 17.35 -12.14
CA HIS A 187 29.70 16.41 -12.83
C HIS A 187 29.65 15.01 -12.20
N SER A 188 30.30 14.80 -11.05
CA SER A 188 30.27 13.52 -10.31
C SER A 188 30.51 13.71 -8.82
N GLU A 189 30.26 12.65 -8.04
CA GLU A 189 30.53 12.63 -6.59
C GLU A 189 32.02 12.34 -6.27
N ALA A 190 32.92 12.35 -7.26
CA ALA A 190 34.33 11.99 -7.08
C ALA A 190 35.18 13.16 -6.50
N GLU A 191 35.96 12.86 -5.47
CA GLU A 191 36.96 13.76 -4.90
C GLU A 191 38.39 13.34 -5.28
N PHE A 192 39.24 14.30 -5.63
CA PHE A 192 40.63 14.04 -6.01
C PHE A 192 41.58 14.25 -4.83
N THR A 193 42.45 13.28 -4.60
CA THR A 193 43.60 13.42 -3.71
C THR A 193 44.88 13.59 -4.54
N HIS A 194 45.79 14.44 -4.08
CA HIS A 194 47.07 14.65 -4.76
C HIS A 194 48.06 13.60 -4.30
N THR A 195 48.24 12.57 -5.13
CA THR A 195 49.26 11.52 -4.92
C THR A 195 50.22 11.50 -6.09
N ILE A 196 51.45 11.03 -5.86
CA ILE A 196 52.45 10.88 -6.91
C ILE A 196 52.59 9.40 -7.27
N CYS A 197 52.42 9.06 -8.54
CA CYS A 197 52.58 7.66 -8.97
C CYS A 197 54.04 7.21 -8.84
N PRO A 198 54.33 5.90 -8.72
CA PRO A 198 55.69 5.40 -8.52
C PRO A 198 56.71 5.84 -9.59
N GLU A 199 56.28 5.98 -10.84
CA GLU A 199 57.15 6.43 -11.94
C GLU A 199 57.56 7.89 -11.79
N CYS A 200 56.58 8.76 -11.55
CA CYS A 200 56.83 10.17 -11.26
C CYS A 200 57.63 10.33 -9.96
N ALA A 201 57.37 9.52 -8.94
CA ALA A 201 58.12 9.56 -7.68
C ALA A 201 59.61 9.23 -7.89
N LYS A 202 59.92 8.19 -8.68
CA LYS A 202 61.30 7.84 -9.04
C LYS A 202 61.99 8.93 -9.87
N LYS A 203 61.25 9.59 -10.76
CA LYS A 203 61.79 10.66 -11.61
C LYS A 203 62.04 11.95 -10.83
N THR A 204 61.14 12.32 -9.93
CA THR A 204 61.18 13.58 -9.18
C THR A 204 62.03 13.46 -7.91
N TYR A 205 62.07 12.28 -7.30
CA TYR A 205 62.80 11.99 -6.06
C TYR A 205 63.75 10.79 -6.18
N PRO A 206 64.64 10.74 -7.19
CA PRO A 206 65.47 9.56 -7.48
C PRO A 206 66.38 9.15 -6.30
N ASN A 207 66.74 10.09 -5.43
CA ASN A 207 67.59 9.83 -4.27
C ASN A 207 66.90 9.07 -3.13
N TYR A 208 65.56 9.05 -3.10
CA TYR A 208 64.77 8.37 -2.07
C TYR A 208 64.35 6.94 -2.49
N PHE A 209 64.69 6.51 -3.71
CA PHE A 209 64.31 5.21 -4.28
C PHE A 209 65.54 4.35 -4.66
N LYS A 210 66.65 4.49 -3.93
CA LYS A 210 67.83 3.62 -4.05
C LYS A 210 67.65 2.29 -3.35
#